data_AF-A0A5Q2MP18-F1
#
_entry.id   AF-A0A5Q2MP18-F1
#
_cell.length_a   1.000
_cell.length_b   1.000
_cell.length_c   1.000
_cell.angle_alpha   90.00
_cell.angle_beta   90.00
_cell.angle_gamma   90.00
#
_symmetry.space_group_name_H-M   'P 1'
#
loop_
_entity.id
_entity.type
_entity.pdbx_description
1 polymer ?
#
loop_
_entity_poly.entity_id
_entity_poly.type
_entity_poly.pdbx_seq_one_letter_code
_entity_poly.pdbx_strand_id
1 'polypeptide(L)'
;MNRPSERSRREQALPALDRFFEQQSRGASLATRMRHDRVHDRLMEFLAEADMSRCLDLQENAQLAATRARGDGFFGVFGLEEVLACLGRFVDDDWLLDPVTDARAQVMLAGRLAAWLQRSGLLDQDLVGCAAHETEAAIEAARCGLGQPPQDAPAPGRPALRLIRGGRADP
;
A
#
# COMPACT_ATOMS: atom_id res chain seq x y z
N MET A 1 -23.90 -16.20 -18.47
CA MET A 1 -22.50 -15.77 -18.65
C MET A 1 -21.61 -16.77 -17.90
N ASN A 2 -20.64 -17.40 -18.56
CA ASN A 2 -19.71 -18.32 -17.90
C ASN A 2 -18.72 -17.50 -17.06
N ARG A 3 -18.76 -17.64 -15.73
CA ARG A 3 -17.73 -17.06 -14.85
C ARG A 3 -16.41 -17.82 -15.08
N PRO A 4 -15.27 -17.14 -15.27
CA PRO A 4 -13.98 -17.80 -15.36
C PRO A 4 -13.69 -18.57 -14.07
N SER A 5 -13.06 -19.74 -14.19
CA SER A 5 -12.67 -20.53 -13.03
C SER A 5 -11.69 -19.77 -12.14
N GLU A 6 -11.69 -20.05 -10.83
CA GLU A 6 -10.75 -19.42 -9.88
C GLU A 6 -9.29 -19.57 -10.32
N ARG A 7 -8.93 -20.75 -10.83
CA ARG A 7 -7.60 -21.02 -11.39
C ARG A 7 -7.26 -20.07 -12.54
N SER A 8 -8.19 -19.88 -13.47
CA SER A 8 -7.99 -18.96 -14.59
C SER A 8 -7.87 -17.51 -14.13
N ARG A 9 -8.54 -17.12 -13.04
CA ARG A 9 -8.40 -15.77 -12.46
C ARG A 9 -7.02 -15.56 -11.84
N ARG A 10 -6.51 -16.55 -11.08
CA ARG A 10 -5.15 -16.51 -10.50
C ARG A 10 -4.06 -16.43 -11.56
N GLU A 11 -4.17 -17.26 -12.60
CA GLU A 11 -3.21 -17.28 -13.72
C GLU A 11 -3.19 -15.93 -14.48
N GLN A 12 -4.28 -15.17 -14.47
CA GLN A 12 -4.38 -13.86 -15.11
C GLN A 12 -3.96 -12.69 -14.19
N ALA A 13 -3.78 -12.92 -12.88
CA ALA A 13 -3.57 -11.85 -11.92
C ALA A 13 -2.24 -11.10 -12.15
N LEU A 14 -1.13 -11.83 -12.27
CA LEU A 14 0.18 -11.22 -12.50
C LEU A 14 0.25 -10.47 -13.86
N PRO A 15 -0.15 -11.08 -15.00
CA PRO A 15 -0.21 -10.34 -16.28
C PRO A 15 -1.12 -9.11 -16.25
N ALA A 16 -2.22 -9.15 -15.49
CA ALA A 16 -3.13 -8.02 -15.32
C ALA A 16 -2.46 -6.88 -14.54
N LEU A 17 -1.69 -7.21 -13.50
CA LEU A 17 -0.92 -6.25 -12.72
C LEU A 17 0.19 -5.60 -13.55
N ASP A 18 0.98 -6.41 -14.27
CA ASP A 18 2.03 -5.92 -15.18
C ASP A 18 1.44 -4.93 -16.20
N ARG A 19 0.32 -5.31 -16.81
CA ARG A 19 -0.42 -4.47 -17.77
C ARG A 19 -0.91 -3.17 -17.15
N PHE A 20 -1.33 -3.16 -15.88
CA PHE A 20 -1.71 -1.94 -15.19
C PHE A 20 -0.52 -0.99 -15.06
N PHE A 21 0.62 -1.47 -14.56
CA PHE A 21 1.81 -0.63 -14.39
C PHE A 21 2.38 -0.14 -15.72
N GLU A 22 2.37 -0.99 -16.75
CA GLU A 22 2.73 -0.59 -18.11
C GLU A 22 1.86 0.59 -18.59
N GLN A 23 0.53 0.51 -18.39
CA GLN A 23 -0.39 1.58 -18.75
C GLN A 23 -0.13 2.88 -17.98
N GLN A 24 0.17 2.81 -16.69
CA GLN A 24 0.50 4.00 -15.89
C GLN A 24 1.77 4.70 -16.38
N SER A 25 2.69 3.94 -16.98
CA SER A 25 3.97 4.44 -17.46
C SER A 25 3.96 4.91 -18.93
N ARG A 26 2.87 4.72 -19.67
CA ARG A 26 2.75 5.17 -21.07
C ARG A 26 2.75 6.70 -21.17
N GLY A 27 3.67 7.22 -21.98
CA GLY A 27 3.84 8.67 -22.18
C GLY A 27 4.46 9.41 -20.98
N ALA A 28 4.82 8.70 -19.92
CA ALA A 28 5.43 9.31 -18.74
C ALA A 28 6.91 9.64 -18.95
N SER A 29 7.41 10.64 -18.23
CA SER A 29 8.84 10.97 -18.21
C SER A 29 9.68 9.79 -17.68
N LEU A 30 10.98 9.73 -18.00
CA LEU A 30 11.88 8.70 -17.48
C LEU A 30 11.86 8.64 -15.93
N ALA A 31 11.92 9.79 -15.26
CA ALA A 31 11.89 9.87 -13.81
C ALA A 31 10.56 9.41 -13.19
N THR A 32 9.45 9.54 -13.92
CA THR A 32 8.14 9.03 -13.50
C THR A 32 8.07 7.51 -13.68
N ARG A 33 8.56 6.98 -14.80
CA ARG A 33 8.62 5.53 -15.04
C ARG A 33 9.45 4.81 -13.97
N MET A 34 10.65 5.31 -13.68
CA MET A 34 11.50 4.76 -12.61
C MET A 34 10.83 4.79 -11.22
N ARG A 35 9.91 5.73 -10.97
CA ARG A 35 9.10 5.75 -9.75
C ARG A 35 8.02 4.68 -9.77
N HIS A 36 7.32 4.53 -10.90
CA HIS A 36 6.32 3.49 -11.05
C HIS A 36 6.94 2.09 -10.95
N ASP A 37 8.11 1.88 -11.55
CA ASP A 37 8.84 0.60 -11.48
C ASP A 37 9.22 0.28 -10.03
N ARG A 38 9.72 1.26 -9.26
CA ARG A 38 10.00 1.06 -7.82
C ARG A 38 8.75 0.73 -7.00
N VAL A 39 7.60 1.35 -7.31
CA VAL A 39 6.32 1.01 -6.66
C VAL A 39 5.86 -0.40 -7.03
N HIS A 40 6.05 -0.81 -8.29
CA HIS A 40 5.76 -2.16 -8.74
C HIS A 40 6.62 -3.19 -7.99
N ASP A 41 7.95 -2.99 -7.98
CA ASP A 41 8.88 -3.88 -7.29
C ASP A 41 8.56 -3.96 -5.79
N ARG A 42 8.23 -2.83 -5.17
CA ARG A 42 7.83 -2.79 -3.75
C ARG A 42 6.52 -3.55 -3.49
N LEU A 43 5.55 -3.48 -4.41
CA LEU A 43 4.31 -4.26 -4.29
C LEU A 43 4.60 -5.77 -4.40
N MET A 44 5.48 -6.17 -5.31
CA MET A 44 5.86 -7.56 -5.48
C MET A 44 6.62 -8.10 -4.25
N GLU A 45 7.54 -7.31 -3.70
CA GLU A 45 8.22 -7.60 -2.43
C GLU A 45 7.22 -7.73 -1.26
N PHE A 46 6.29 -6.77 -1.14
CA PHE A 46 5.23 -6.82 -0.14
C PHE A 46 4.40 -8.11 -0.23
N LEU A 47 3.93 -8.49 -1.43
CA LEU A 47 3.17 -9.71 -1.62
C LEU A 47 4.00 -10.98 -1.32
N ALA A 48 5.31 -10.93 -1.53
CA ALA A 48 6.22 -12.03 -1.25
C ALA A 48 6.52 -12.17 0.25
N GLU A 49 6.71 -11.08 0.97
CA GLU A 49 7.35 -11.09 2.29
C GLU A 49 6.46 -10.64 3.45
N ALA A 50 5.43 -9.83 3.19
CA ALA A 50 4.63 -9.28 4.28
C ALA A 50 3.88 -10.36 5.06
N ASP A 51 3.70 -10.07 6.35
CA ASP A 51 2.77 -10.78 7.20
C ASP A 51 1.34 -10.40 6.81
N MET A 52 0.65 -11.37 6.21
CA MET A 52 -0.71 -11.20 5.71
C MET A 52 -1.77 -11.52 6.76
N SER A 53 -1.38 -11.77 8.02
CA SER A 53 -2.31 -12.05 9.14
C SER A 53 -3.35 -10.95 9.38
N ARG A 54 -3.09 -9.73 8.88
CA ARG A 54 -3.98 -8.58 8.97
C ARG A 54 -4.80 -8.31 7.70
N CYS A 55 -4.51 -8.97 6.59
CA CYS A 55 -5.23 -8.79 5.32
C CYS A 55 -6.09 -10.00 4.95
N LEU A 56 -5.67 -11.18 5.40
CA LEU A 56 -6.23 -12.47 5.04
C LEU A 56 -6.74 -13.18 6.29
N ASP A 57 -7.70 -14.08 6.13
CA ASP A 57 -8.17 -14.91 7.23
C ASP A 57 -7.13 -15.98 7.64
N LEU A 58 -7.41 -16.73 8.71
CA LEU A 58 -6.49 -17.74 9.23
C LEU A 58 -6.21 -18.87 8.22
N GLN A 59 -7.23 -19.27 7.45
CA GLN A 59 -7.13 -20.35 6.48
C GLN A 59 -6.31 -19.91 5.27
N GLU A 60 -6.58 -18.72 4.75
CA GLU A 60 -5.86 -18.07 3.66
C GLU A 60 -4.38 -17.87 4.03
N ASN A 61 -4.09 -17.38 5.23
CA ASN A 61 -2.72 -17.27 5.73
C ASN A 61 -2.00 -18.61 5.80
N ALA A 62 -2.67 -19.66 6.29
CA ALA A 62 -2.09 -21.00 6.31
C ALA A 62 -1.81 -21.52 4.89
N GLN A 63 -2.70 -21.24 3.94
CA GLN A 63 -2.52 -21.62 2.53
C GLN A 63 -1.36 -20.87 1.88
N LEU A 64 -1.19 -19.58 2.18
CA LEU A 64 -0.06 -18.77 1.73
C LEU A 64 1.26 -19.31 2.29
N ALA A 65 1.32 -19.58 3.59
CA ALA A 65 2.50 -20.11 4.25
C ALA A 65 2.92 -21.47 3.66
N ALA A 66 1.96 -22.38 3.45
CA ALA A 66 2.21 -23.67 2.81
C ALA A 66 2.71 -23.52 1.36
N THR A 67 2.22 -22.52 0.64
CA THR A 67 2.61 -22.24 -0.74
C THR A 67 4.02 -21.64 -0.83
N ARG A 68 4.34 -20.67 0.04
CA ARG A 68 5.69 -20.13 0.19
C ARG A 68 6.69 -21.24 0.54
N ALA A 69 6.32 -22.18 1.41
CA ALA A 69 7.17 -23.33 1.74
C ALA A 69 7.48 -24.26 0.55
N ARG A 70 6.65 -24.26 -0.50
CA ARG A 70 6.89 -24.98 -1.76
C ARG A 70 7.71 -24.18 -2.78
N GLY A 71 8.02 -22.92 -2.49
CA GLY A 71 8.67 -21.99 -3.42
C GLY A 71 7.72 -21.33 -4.41
N ASP A 72 6.41 -21.51 -4.24
CA ASP A 72 5.39 -20.82 -5.04
C ASP A 72 5.14 -19.41 -4.45
N GLY A 73 4.87 -18.43 -5.31
CA GLY A 73 4.56 -17.06 -4.91
C GLY A 73 3.09 -16.83 -4.54
N PHE A 74 2.76 -15.60 -4.13
CA PHE A 74 1.39 -15.15 -3.80
C PHE A 74 0.35 -15.58 -4.85
N PHE A 75 0.66 -15.36 -6.14
CA PHE A 75 -0.22 -15.69 -7.26
C PHE A 75 -0.38 -17.21 -7.53
N GLY A 76 0.37 -18.07 -6.84
CA GLY A 76 0.13 -19.52 -6.86
C GLY A 76 -1.16 -19.90 -6.12
N VAL A 77 -1.63 -19.04 -5.22
CA VAL A 77 -2.82 -19.26 -4.38
C VAL A 77 -3.90 -18.23 -4.63
N PHE A 78 -3.50 -16.97 -4.75
CA PHE A 78 -4.42 -15.84 -4.73
C PHE A 78 -4.54 -15.13 -6.07
N GLY A 79 -5.67 -14.45 -6.24
CA GLY A 79 -6.02 -13.69 -7.42
C GLY A 79 -5.88 -12.19 -7.19
N LEU A 80 -6.66 -11.42 -7.96
CA LEU A 80 -6.68 -9.97 -7.88
C LEU A 80 -7.55 -9.45 -6.73
N GLU A 81 -8.50 -10.27 -6.27
CA GLU A 81 -9.36 -10.01 -5.13
C GLU A 81 -8.53 -9.83 -3.85
N GLU A 82 -7.59 -10.74 -3.59
CA GLU A 82 -6.72 -10.62 -2.42
C GLU A 82 -5.65 -9.55 -2.61
N VAL A 83 -5.20 -9.28 -3.84
CA VAL A 83 -4.34 -8.09 -4.10
C VAL A 83 -5.08 -6.84 -3.64
N LEU A 84 -6.34 -6.66 -4.04
CA LEU A 84 -7.15 -5.51 -3.61
C LEU A 84 -7.20 -5.42 -2.09
N ALA A 85 -7.55 -6.51 -1.39
CA ALA A 85 -7.62 -6.52 0.08
C ALA A 85 -6.27 -6.16 0.74
N CYS A 86 -5.15 -6.58 0.15
CA CYS A 86 -3.82 -6.30 0.68
C CYS A 86 -3.34 -4.86 0.39
N LEU A 87 -3.96 -4.12 -0.54
CA LEU A 87 -3.53 -2.75 -0.87
C LEU A 87 -3.65 -1.78 0.31
N GLY A 88 -4.59 -2.00 1.23
CA GLY A 88 -4.70 -1.19 2.44
C GLY A 88 -3.44 -1.28 3.31
N ARG A 89 -2.92 -2.49 3.55
CA ARG A 89 -1.68 -2.71 4.31
C ARG A 89 -0.43 -2.32 3.53
N PHE A 90 -0.47 -2.39 2.20
CA PHE A 90 0.64 -1.95 1.34
C PHE A 90 0.95 -0.46 1.47
N VAL A 91 -0.04 0.38 1.85
CA VAL A 91 0.15 1.82 2.03
C VAL A 91 0.40 2.24 3.48
N ASP A 92 0.60 1.28 4.39
CA ASP A 92 0.98 1.56 5.76
C ASP A 92 2.44 2.01 5.87
N ASP A 93 2.75 2.77 6.92
CA ASP A 93 4.07 3.39 7.15
C ASP A 93 5.24 2.40 7.06
N ASP A 94 5.07 1.16 7.52
CA ASP A 94 6.10 0.11 7.47
C ASP A 94 6.49 -0.30 6.04
N TRP A 95 5.61 -0.05 5.07
CA TRP A 95 5.76 -0.47 3.67
C TRP A 95 5.91 0.68 2.69
N LEU A 96 5.75 1.92 3.14
CA LEU A 96 5.94 3.10 2.30
C LEU A 96 7.39 3.23 1.82
N LEU A 97 7.54 3.60 0.55
CA LEU A 97 8.84 3.90 -0.05
C LEU A 97 9.40 5.23 0.44
N ASP A 98 10.69 5.22 0.75
CA ASP A 98 11.48 6.44 0.90
C ASP A 98 12.15 6.83 -0.44
N PRO A 99 12.25 8.13 -0.74
CA PRO A 99 11.78 9.29 0.03
C PRO A 99 10.28 9.57 -0.13
N VAL A 100 9.74 10.56 0.59
CA VAL A 100 8.32 10.99 0.57
C VAL A 100 7.72 11.17 -0.83
N THR A 101 8.52 11.57 -1.83
CA THR A 101 8.04 11.67 -3.23
C THR A 101 7.64 10.32 -3.82
N ASP A 102 8.29 9.25 -3.40
CA ASP A 102 8.02 7.87 -3.82
C ASP A 102 6.89 7.28 -2.99
N ALA A 103 6.81 7.53 -1.69
CA ALA A 103 5.62 7.21 -0.87
C ALA A 103 4.35 7.82 -1.48
N ARG A 104 4.38 9.09 -1.90
CA ARG A 104 3.24 9.72 -2.58
C ARG A 104 2.89 9.04 -3.89
N ALA A 105 3.89 8.60 -4.66
CA ALA A 105 3.67 7.85 -5.89
C ALA A 105 3.04 6.47 -5.59
N GLN A 106 3.50 5.79 -4.55
CA GLN A 106 2.95 4.52 -4.06
C GLN A 106 1.47 4.64 -3.69
N VAL A 107 1.12 5.58 -2.81
CA VAL A 107 -0.27 5.79 -2.38
C VAL A 107 -1.18 6.19 -3.56
N MET A 108 -0.68 7.05 -4.45
CA MET A 108 -1.41 7.41 -5.68
C MET A 108 -1.66 6.19 -6.56
N LEU A 109 -0.62 5.38 -6.83
CA LEU A 109 -0.73 4.20 -7.70
C LEU A 109 -1.58 3.10 -7.06
N ALA A 110 -1.48 2.87 -5.75
CA ALA A 110 -2.36 1.96 -5.03
C ALA A 110 -3.83 2.35 -5.19
N GLY A 111 -4.15 3.65 -5.04
CA GLY A 111 -5.50 4.17 -5.28
C GLY A 111 -5.98 3.97 -6.72
N ARG A 112 -5.10 4.18 -7.71
CA ARG A 112 -5.43 3.93 -9.12
C ARG A 112 -5.60 2.44 -9.42
N LEU A 113 -4.80 1.58 -8.80
CA LEU A 113 -4.90 0.13 -8.96
C LEU A 113 -6.22 -0.38 -8.39
N ALA A 114 -6.58 0.03 -7.16
CA ALA A 114 -7.86 -0.31 -6.54
C ALA A 114 -9.05 0.09 -7.44
N ALA A 115 -9.08 1.36 -7.89
CA ALA A 115 -10.14 1.86 -8.76
C ALA A 115 -10.13 1.21 -10.17
N TRP A 116 -8.97 0.76 -10.65
CA TRP A 116 -8.87 0.02 -11.91
C TRP A 116 -9.42 -1.40 -11.76
N LEU A 117 -9.03 -2.12 -10.71
CA LEU A 117 -9.51 -3.47 -10.42
C LEU A 117 -11.03 -3.51 -10.30
N GLN A 118 -11.61 -2.58 -9.52
CA GLN A 118 -13.07 -2.48 -9.36
C GLN A 118 -13.81 -2.25 -10.69
N ARG A 119 -13.22 -1.50 -11.63
CA ARG A 119 -13.84 -1.20 -12.94
C ARG A 119 -13.49 -2.19 -14.05
N SER A 120 -12.48 -3.04 -13.84
CA SER A 120 -11.96 -3.94 -14.87
C SER A 120 -12.91 -5.10 -15.22
N GLY A 121 -13.86 -5.41 -14.33
CA GLY A 121 -14.69 -6.61 -14.44
C GLY A 121 -13.95 -7.91 -14.16
N LEU A 122 -12.71 -7.85 -13.66
CA LEU A 122 -11.89 -9.00 -13.31
C LEU A 122 -12.18 -9.54 -11.91
N LEU A 123 -12.83 -8.74 -11.05
CA LEU A 123 -13.19 -9.11 -9.69
C LEU A 123 -14.63 -9.64 -9.61
N ASP A 124 -14.86 -10.60 -8.72
CA ASP A 124 -16.21 -10.96 -8.30
C ASP A 124 -16.73 -9.93 -7.28
N GLN A 125 -17.61 -9.03 -7.74
CA GLN A 125 -18.12 -7.89 -6.96
C GLN A 125 -18.86 -8.32 -5.68
N ASP A 126 -19.44 -9.53 -5.68
CA ASP A 126 -20.14 -10.07 -4.52
C ASP A 126 -19.18 -10.37 -3.36
N LEU A 127 -17.89 -10.60 -3.66
CA LEU A 127 -16.86 -10.97 -2.68
C LEU A 127 -16.02 -9.77 -2.20
N VAL A 128 -15.85 -8.74 -3.04
CA VAL A 128 -14.86 -7.68 -2.78
C VAL A 128 -15.44 -6.41 -2.15
N GLY A 129 -16.75 -6.32 -1.93
CA GLY A 129 -17.41 -5.09 -1.46
C GLY A 129 -16.79 -4.49 -0.19
N CYS A 130 -16.60 -5.30 0.87
CA CYS A 130 -15.97 -4.83 2.11
C CYS A 130 -14.50 -4.47 1.91
N ALA A 131 -13.72 -5.34 1.26
CA ALA A 131 -12.30 -5.13 1.00
C ALA A 131 -12.02 -3.87 0.18
N ALA A 132 -12.89 -3.55 -0.79
CA ALA A 132 -12.79 -2.32 -1.58
C ALA A 132 -12.93 -1.07 -0.70
N HIS A 133 -13.93 -1.04 0.19
CA HIS A 133 -14.14 0.11 1.09
C HIS A 133 -13.02 0.27 2.12
N GLU A 134 -12.54 -0.83 2.70
CA GLU A 134 -11.41 -0.80 3.65
C GLU A 134 -10.13 -0.30 2.96
N THR A 135 -9.88 -0.77 1.74
CA THR A 135 -8.74 -0.32 0.92
C THR A 135 -8.83 1.16 0.60
N GLU A 136 -9.99 1.65 0.18
CA GLU A 136 -10.21 3.07 -0.11
C GLU A 136 -9.98 3.94 1.13
N ALA A 137 -10.51 3.52 2.28
CA ALA A 137 -10.33 4.22 3.55
C ALA A 137 -8.84 4.28 3.97
N ALA A 138 -8.11 3.18 3.85
CA ALA A 138 -6.68 3.12 4.15
C ALA A 138 -5.85 4.03 3.23
N ILE A 139 -6.15 4.02 1.93
CA ILE A 139 -5.49 4.88 0.94
C ILE A 139 -5.75 6.35 1.23
N GLU A 140 -6.98 6.72 1.60
CA GLU A 140 -7.30 8.10 1.96
C GLU A 140 -6.59 8.53 3.26
N ALA A 141 -6.53 7.66 4.27
CA ALA A 141 -5.77 7.91 5.48
C ALA A 141 -4.28 8.13 5.20
N ALA A 142 -3.67 7.28 4.35
CA ALA A 142 -2.27 7.43 3.94
C ALA A 142 -2.00 8.73 3.17
N ARG A 143 -2.94 9.17 2.31
CA ARG A 143 -2.84 10.48 1.64
C ARG A 143 -2.84 11.63 2.64
N CYS A 144 -3.75 11.59 3.61
CA CYS A 144 -3.82 12.60 4.67
C CYS A 144 -2.51 12.65 5.46
N GLY A 145 -1.95 11.50 5.85
CA GLY A 145 -0.67 11.41 6.56
C GLY A 145 0.50 12.03 5.78
N LEU A 146 0.63 11.74 4.48
CA LEU A 146 1.68 12.28 3.62
C LEU A 146 1.51 13.78 3.25
N GLY A 147 0.32 14.32 3.49
CA GLY A 147 -0.01 15.73 3.30
C GLY A 147 0.31 16.60 4.52
N GLN A 148 0.44 16.00 5.70
CA GLN A 148 0.82 16.73 6.91
C GLN A 148 2.32 17.06 6.90
N PRO A 149 2.72 18.31 7.21
CA PRO A 149 4.13 18.60 7.47
C PRO A 149 4.62 17.71 8.63
N PRO A 150 5.90 17.28 8.65
CA PRO A 150 6.43 16.50 9.76
C PRO A 150 6.12 17.24 11.05
N GLN A 151 5.30 16.61 11.89
CA GLN A 151 4.93 17.19 13.18
C GLN A 151 6.24 17.26 13.96
N ASP A 152 6.78 18.47 14.10
CA ASP A 152 8.07 18.72 14.74
C ASP A 152 8.15 17.85 16.01
N ALA A 153 9.05 16.86 15.98
CA ALA A 153 9.38 16.11 17.17
C ALA A 153 9.69 17.14 18.26
N PRO A 154 9.11 17.03 19.48
CA PRO A 154 9.31 18.02 20.52
C PRO A 154 10.82 18.18 20.71
N ALA A 155 11.33 19.36 20.34
CA ALA A 155 12.75 19.63 20.33
C ALA A 155 13.34 19.21 21.69
N PRO A 156 14.37 18.35 21.73
CA PRO A 156 14.95 17.91 23.00
C PRO A 156 15.44 19.13 23.76
N GLY A 157 14.75 19.40 24.88
CA GLY A 157 15.12 20.29 25.98
C GLY A 157 15.94 21.53 25.60
N ARG A 158 15.28 22.63 25.22
CA ARG A 158 15.88 23.95 25.47
C ARG A 158 15.76 24.24 26.98
N PRO A 159 16.86 24.37 27.73
CA PRO A 159 16.79 24.74 29.13
C PRO A 159 16.16 26.13 29.25
N ALA A 160 15.12 26.24 30.08
CA ALA A 160 14.48 27.50 30.37
C ALA A 160 15.47 28.45 31.03
N LEU A 161 15.94 29.46 30.27
CA LEU A 161 16.60 30.63 30.82
C LEU A 161 15.60 31.37 31.72
N ARG A 162 15.63 31.08 33.02
CA ARG A 162 14.93 31.84 34.04
C ARG A 162 15.51 33.25 34.07
N LEU A 163 14.76 34.20 33.52
CA LEU A 163 14.99 35.62 33.71
C LEU A 163 14.84 35.93 35.21
N ILE A 164 15.95 36.16 35.90
CA ILE A 164 15.95 36.63 37.29
C ILE A 164 15.49 38.09 37.26
N ARG A 165 14.23 38.33 37.61
CA ARG A 165 13.67 39.68 37.77
C ARG A 165 14.18 40.24 39.10
N GLY A 166 14.99 41.30 39.02
CA GLY A 166 15.60 41.97 40.15
C GLY A 166 14.58 42.51 41.16
N GLY A 167 14.82 42.22 42.43
CA GLY A 167 14.14 42.82 43.57
C GLY A 167 14.82 44.14 43.94
N ARG A 168 14.02 45.20 43.93
CA ARG A 168 14.32 46.56 44.40
C ARG A 168 14.36 46.54 45.94
N ALA A 169 15.42 47.04 46.54
CA ALA A 169 15.47 47.34 47.97
C ALA A 169 15.53 48.86 48.13
N ASP A 170 14.49 49.43 48.72
CA ASP A 170 14.50 50.74 49.39
C ASP A 170 14.44 50.47 50.89
N PRO A 171 15.12 51.30 51.70
CA PRO A 171 14.35 52.15 52.60
C PRO A 171 14.66 53.66 52.45
#